data_AF-A0A2G6HKS8-F1
#
_entry.id   AF-A0A2G6HKS8-F1
#
_cell.length_a   1.000
_cell.length_b   1.000
_cell.length_c   1.000
_cell.angle_alpha   90.00
_cell.angle_beta   90.00
_cell.angle_gamma   90.00
#
_symmetry.space_group_name_H-M   'P 1'
#
loop_
_entity.id
_entity.type
_entity.pdbx_description
1 polymer ?
#
loop_
_entity_poly.entity_id
_entity_poly.type
_entity_poly.pdbx_seq_one_letter_code
_entity_poly.pdbx_strand_id
1 'polypeptide(L)'
;MKSFAKTTLLFGALTGLFLGVGYMLGGRSGAILALIIAATMNFGMYWFSGTMVLKMQKAQPLDTQAYPHVEKAVRELTAKDNLPMPKLYFVDTPVPNAFATGRNPSHAVVAVTRGITELLNERELRAVLAHELGHVKNYDMLISTIAAAVGGGITILAEMAFWGGALFGGGDDDNNPIGGIAMIILAPIAAMMIQMAVSRSREYGADEHGAHLIGQGNDLASALQKLEDFKPRMARMQPSPNQQATAHLMFTNMFSLHGLSSLFSTHPSTAARIERLQQYR
;
A
#
# COMPACT_ATOMS: atom_id res chain seq x y z
N MET A 1 -3.24 -3.64 20.17
CA MET A 1 -4.64 -3.46 19.71
C MET A 1 -4.99 -4.60 18.75
N LYS A 2 -6.12 -5.30 18.96
CA LYS A 2 -6.63 -6.31 18.01
C LYS A 2 -6.79 -5.66 16.62
N SER A 3 -6.42 -6.36 15.54
CA SER A 3 -6.47 -5.86 14.14
C SER A 3 -7.79 -5.15 13.81
N PHE A 4 -8.92 -5.73 14.23
CA PHE A 4 -10.25 -5.15 14.06
C PHE A 4 -10.41 -3.73 14.62
N ALA A 5 -9.78 -3.42 15.75
CA ALA A 5 -9.84 -2.09 16.35
C ALA A 5 -9.10 -1.04 15.50
N LYS A 6 -7.97 -1.42 14.88
CA LYS A 6 -7.22 -0.54 13.98
C LYS A 6 -8.01 -0.25 12.70
N THR A 7 -8.57 -1.29 12.09
CA THR A 7 -9.42 -1.16 10.89
C THR A 7 -10.68 -0.34 11.18
N THR A 8 -11.34 -0.57 12.31
CA THR A 8 -12.52 0.20 12.72
C THR A 8 -12.17 1.66 12.99
N LEU A 9 -11.05 1.93 13.66
CA LEU A 9 -10.56 3.29 13.90
C LEU A 9 -10.29 4.03 12.59
N LEU A 10 -9.61 3.38 11.63
CA LEU A 10 -9.32 3.95 10.31
C LEU A 10 -10.59 4.25 9.52
N PHE A 11 -11.53 3.31 9.47
CA PHE A 11 -12.82 3.56 8.82
C PHE A 11 -13.63 4.65 9.51
N GLY A 12 -13.62 4.67 10.85
CA GLY A 12 -14.29 5.71 11.63
C GLY A 12 -13.68 7.10 11.39
N ALA A 13 -12.36 7.20 11.38
CA ALA A 13 -11.65 8.44 11.08
C ALA A 13 -11.94 8.92 9.64
N LEU A 14 -11.94 8.00 8.67
CA LEU A 14 -12.29 8.32 7.29
C LEU A 14 -13.73 8.81 7.16
N THR A 15 -14.69 8.09 7.76
CA THR A 15 -16.09 8.52 7.78
C THR A 15 -16.26 9.88 8.47
N GLY A 16 -15.55 10.12 9.58
CA GLY A 16 -15.53 11.41 10.27
C GLY A 16 -15.01 12.54 9.38
N LEU A 17 -13.95 12.29 8.60
CA LEU A 17 -13.43 13.24 7.62
C LEU A 17 -14.47 13.57 6.54
N PHE A 18 -15.08 12.56 5.92
CA PHE A 18 -16.12 12.76 4.91
C PHE A 18 -17.31 13.53 5.47
N LEU A 19 -17.76 13.21 6.69
CA LEU A 19 -18.82 13.92 7.38
C LEU A 19 -18.47 15.40 7.60
N GLY A 20 -17.25 15.69 8.07
CA GLY A 20 -16.77 17.04 8.28
C GLY A 20 -16.76 17.85 6.99
N VAL A 21 -16.18 17.30 5.92
CA VAL A 21 -16.15 17.95 4.60
C VAL A 21 -17.56 18.13 4.03
N GLY A 22 -18.39 17.09 4.08
CA GLY A 22 -19.77 17.17 3.62
C GLY A 22 -20.60 18.22 4.36
N TYR A 23 -20.39 18.34 5.67
CA TYR A 23 -21.04 19.38 6.47
C TYR A 23 -20.58 20.79 6.08
N MET A 24 -19.28 20.99 5.85
CA MET A 24 -18.75 22.28 5.43
C MET A 24 -19.27 22.72 4.06
N LEU A 25 -19.47 21.79 3.12
CA LEU A 25 -19.91 22.10 1.76
C LEU A 25 -21.44 22.27 1.62
N GLY A 26 -22.23 21.54 2.41
CA GLY A 26 -23.69 21.48 2.20
C GLY A 26 -24.51 21.38 3.49
N GLY A 27 -23.93 21.73 4.63
CA GLY A 27 -24.56 21.63 5.94
C GLY A 27 -25.03 20.21 6.24
N ARG A 28 -26.18 20.08 6.90
CA ARG A 28 -26.74 18.77 7.28
C ARG A 28 -26.99 17.85 6.07
N SER A 29 -27.47 18.39 4.96
CA SER A 29 -27.75 17.61 3.75
C SER A 29 -26.47 17.09 3.10
N GLY A 30 -25.42 17.93 3.04
CA GLY A 30 -24.09 17.53 2.56
C GLY A 30 -23.45 16.46 3.46
N ALA A 31 -23.61 16.56 4.78
CA ALA A 31 -23.14 15.55 5.72
C ALA A 31 -23.85 14.19 5.53
N ILE A 32 -25.17 14.18 5.34
CA ILE A 32 -25.93 12.95 5.07
C ILE A 32 -25.47 12.31 3.75
N LEU A 33 -25.30 13.10 2.69
CA LEU A 33 -24.79 12.61 1.41
C LEU A 33 -23.38 12.03 1.56
N ALA A 34 -22.49 12.74 2.25
CA ALA A 34 -21.13 12.28 2.50
C ALA A 34 -21.10 10.99 3.35
N LEU A 35 -22.03 10.82 4.29
CA LEU A 35 -22.17 9.59 5.06
C LEU A 35 -22.54 8.41 4.16
N ILE A 36 -23.52 8.59 3.27
CA ILE A 36 -23.95 7.54 2.34
C ILE A 36 -22.80 7.15 1.42
N ILE A 37 -22.07 8.12 0.88
CA ILE A 37 -20.89 7.89 0.04
C ILE A 37 -19.82 7.14 0.84
N ALA A 38 -19.46 7.62 2.03
CA ALA A 38 -18.43 7.00 2.87
C ALA A 38 -18.81 5.57 3.27
N ALA A 39 -20.07 5.31 3.64
CA ALA A 39 -20.56 3.98 3.98
C ALA A 39 -20.48 3.03 2.77
N THR A 40 -20.91 3.50 1.60
CA THR A 40 -20.86 2.73 0.34
C THR A 40 -19.42 2.43 -0.06
N MET A 41 -18.52 3.42 0.02
CA MET A 41 -17.10 3.25 -0.27
C MET A 41 -16.41 2.31 0.72
N ASN A 42 -16.66 2.45 2.03
CA ASN A 42 -16.07 1.58 3.04
C ASN A 42 -16.51 0.12 2.86
N PHE A 43 -17.79 -0.11 2.59
CA PHE A 43 -18.31 -1.41 2.22
C PHE A 43 -17.64 -1.93 0.93
N GLY A 44 -17.57 -1.08 -0.11
CA GLY A 44 -16.89 -1.43 -1.35
C GLY A 44 -15.44 -1.86 -1.15
N MET A 45 -14.67 -1.08 -0.41
CA MET A 45 -13.26 -1.34 -0.12
C MET A 45 -13.06 -2.63 0.69
N TYR A 46 -13.87 -2.88 1.72
CA TYR A 46 -13.67 -4.07 2.56
C TYR A 46 -13.96 -5.38 1.80
N TRP A 47 -14.96 -5.41 0.92
CA TRP A 47 -15.35 -6.63 0.20
C TRP A 47 -14.64 -6.80 -1.16
N PHE A 48 -14.33 -5.71 -1.87
CA PHE A 48 -13.88 -5.77 -3.26
C PHE A 48 -12.46 -5.27 -3.52
N SER A 49 -11.77 -4.67 -2.53
CA SER A 49 -10.40 -4.13 -2.72
C SER A 49 -9.43 -5.12 -3.35
N GLY A 50 -9.33 -6.34 -2.78
CA GLY A 50 -8.43 -7.37 -3.31
C GLY A 50 -8.74 -7.73 -4.77
N THR A 51 -10.02 -7.91 -5.11
CA THR A 51 -10.42 -8.21 -6.50
C THR A 51 -10.14 -7.04 -7.45
N MET A 52 -10.35 -5.81 -6.99
CA MET A 52 -10.06 -4.61 -7.78
C MET A 52 -8.57 -4.50 -8.08
N VAL A 53 -7.71 -4.70 -7.08
CA VAL A 53 -6.25 -4.74 -7.24
C VAL A 53 -5.82 -5.79 -8.26
N LEU A 54 -6.31 -7.02 -8.13
CA LEU A 54 -5.97 -8.11 -9.06
C LEU A 54 -6.37 -7.77 -10.50
N LYS A 55 -7.57 -7.20 -10.70
CA LYS A 55 -8.03 -6.78 -12.03
C LYS A 55 -7.19 -5.64 -12.60
N MET A 56 -6.85 -4.63 -11.79
CA MET A 56 -6.00 -3.51 -12.21
C MET A 56 -4.61 -3.97 -12.64
N GLN A 57 -4.08 -5.00 -11.97
CA GLN A 57 -2.82 -5.64 -12.29
C GLN A 57 -2.92 -6.70 -13.39
N LYS A 58 -4.11 -7.00 -13.91
CA LYS A 58 -4.33 -8.10 -14.87
C LYS A 58 -3.79 -9.46 -14.36
N ALA A 59 -3.90 -9.68 -13.05
CA ALA A 59 -3.39 -10.87 -12.41
C ALA A 59 -4.18 -12.11 -12.84
N GLN A 60 -3.47 -13.20 -13.10
CA GLN A 60 -4.01 -14.51 -13.46
C GLN A 60 -3.68 -15.52 -12.35
N PRO A 61 -4.48 -16.58 -12.14
CA PRO A 61 -4.09 -17.64 -11.21
C PRO A 61 -2.69 -18.16 -11.54
N LEU A 62 -1.86 -18.39 -10.51
CA LEU A 62 -0.51 -18.90 -10.71
C LEU A 62 -0.57 -20.30 -11.33
N ASP A 63 0.13 -20.51 -12.44
CA ASP A 63 0.39 -21.85 -12.96
C ASP A 63 1.46 -22.54 -12.11
N THR A 64 1.02 -23.51 -11.32
CA THR A 64 1.85 -24.29 -10.40
C THR A 64 2.85 -25.19 -11.12
N GLN A 65 2.61 -25.55 -12.39
CA GLN A 65 3.56 -26.32 -13.19
C GLN A 65 4.70 -25.43 -13.69
N ALA A 66 4.39 -24.19 -14.07
CA ALA A 66 5.40 -23.22 -14.50
C ALA A 66 6.22 -22.66 -13.32
N TYR A 67 5.59 -22.45 -12.15
CA TYR A 67 6.22 -21.85 -10.98
C TYR A 67 6.11 -22.71 -9.70
N PRO A 68 6.57 -23.98 -9.71
CA PRO A 68 6.41 -24.89 -8.58
C PRO A 68 7.18 -24.43 -7.33
N HIS A 69 8.28 -23.70 -7.51
CA HIS A 69 9.09 -23.16 -6.42
C HIS A 69 8.35 -22.08 -5.63
N VAL A 70 7.50 -21.27 -6.27
CA VAL A 70 6.68 -20.24 -5.60
C VAL A 70 5.63 -20.90 -4.71
N GLU A 71 4.87 -21.84 -5.26
CA GLU A 71 3.83 -22.54 -4.50
C GLU A 71 4.43 -23.31 -3.32
N LYS A 72 5.53 -24.03 -3.55
CA LYS A 72 6.25 -24.77 -2.51
C LYS A 72 6.71 -23.84 -1.39
N ALA A 73 7.34 -22.71 -1.73
CA ALA A 73 7.79 -21.73 -0.75
C ALA A 73 6.62 -21.20 0.09
N VAL A 74 5.53 -20.75 -0.53
CA VAL A 74 4.37 -20.23 0.22
C VAL A 74 3.74 -21.32 1.09
N ARG A 75 3.61 -22.55 0.60
CA ARG A 75 3.06 -23.68 1.36
C ARG A 75 3.88 -23.99 2.60
N GLU A 76 5.21 -24.02 2.48
CA GLU A 76 6.09 -24.27 3.62
C GLU A 76 6.07 -23.13 4.64
N LEU A 77 6.09 -21.88 4.17
CA LEU A 77 6.07 -20.68 5.02
C LEU A 77 4.74 -20.56 5.78
N THR A 78 3.62 -20.78 5.09
CA THR A 78 2.28 -20.74 5.71
C THR A 78 2.09 -21.88 6.72
N ALA A 79 2.60 -23.07 6.44
CA ALA A 79 2.61 -24.17 7.40
C ALA A 79 3.43 -23.82 8.65
N LYS A 80 4.63 -23.23 8.47
CA LYS A 80 5.51 -22.83 9.58
C LYS A 80 4.90 -21.71 10.45
N ASP A 81 4.15 -20.80 9.86
CA ASP A 81 3.53 -19.67 10.57
C ASP A 81 2.04 -19.90 10.95
N ASN A 82 1.52 -21.13 10.77
CA ASN A 82 0.13 -21.49 11.03
C ASN A 82 -0.88 -20.52 10.35
N LEU A 83 -0.62 -20.21 9.08
CA LEU A 83 -1.46 -19.37 8.23
C LEU A 83 -2.27 -20.23 7.26
N PRO A 84 -3.52 -19.83 6.93
CA PRO A 84 -4.22 -20.40 5.78
C PRO A 84 -3.42 -20.18 4.50
N MET A 85 -3.42 -21.17 3.60
CA MET A 85 -2.80 -21.03 2.28
C MET A 85 -3.51 -19.92 1.49
N PRO A 86 -2.82 -18.82 1.11
CA PRO A 86 -3.42 -17.77 0.30
C PRO A 86 -3.62 -18.26 -1.14
N LYS A 87 -4.51 -17.60 -1.87
CA LYS A 87 -4.60 -17.81 -3.32
C LYS A 87 -3.36 -17.22 -3.98
N LEU A 88 -2.79 -17.93 -4.94
CA LEU A 88 -1.60 -17.49 -5.67
C LEU A 88 -1.96 -16.95 -7.05
N TYR A 89 -1.38 -15.80 -7.38
CA TYR A 89 -1.56 -15.14 -8.66
C TYR A 89 -0.22 -14.80 -9.30
N PHE A 90 -0.24 -14.70 -10.62
CA PHE A 90 0.87 -14.28 -11.46
C PHE A 90 0.47 -13.04 -12.26
N VAL A 91 1.39 -12.09 -12.37
CA VAL A 91 1.22 -10.89 -13.20
C VAL A 91 2.31 -10.88 -14.27
N ASP A 92 1.92 -10.96 -15.53
CA ASP A 92 2.86 -10.88 -16.65
C ASP A 92 3.29 -9.43 -16.89
N THR A 93 4.29 -9.01 -16.13
CA THR A 93 4.93 -7.70 -16.28
C THR A 93 6.44 -7.83 -15.99
N PRO A 94 7.31 -7.14 -16.76
CA PRO A 94 8.75 -7.14 -16.49
C PRO A 94 9.11 -6.32 -15.24
N VAL A 95 8.16 -5.56 -14.66
CA VAL A 95 8.41 -4.79 -13.44
C VAL A 95 8.48 -5.75 -12.26
N PRO A 96 9.63 -5.85 -11.55
CA PRO A 96 9.74 -6.76 -10.42
C PRO A 96 8.83 -6.33 -9.28
N ASN A 97 7.91 -7.20 -8.87
CA ASN A 97 7.10 -6.99 -7.68
C ASN A 97 6.56 -8.32 -7.13
N ALA A 98 6.32 -8.35 -5.83
CA ALA A 98 5.42 -9.30 -5.18
C ALA A 98 4.55 -8.52 -4.20
N PHE A 99 3.33 -8.97 -3.96
CA PHE A 99 2.43 -8.30 -3.03
C PHE A 99 1.38 -9.24 -2.43
N ALA A 100 0.98 -8.93 -1.20
CA ALA A 100 -0.18 -9.51 -0.54
C ALA A 100 -1.39 -8.55 -0.53
N THR A 101 -2.58 -9.07 -0.78
CA THR A 101 -3.83 -8.31 -0.63
C THR A 101 -4.96 -9.18 -0.07
N GLY A 102 -6.01 -8.55 0.45
CA GLY A 102 -7.16 -9.23 1.03
C GLY A 102 -7.63 -8.58 2.33
N ARG A 103 -8.83 -8.97 2.76
CA ARG A 103 -9.49 -8.41 3.95
C ARG A 103 -9.06 -9.04 5.27
N ASN A 104 -8.52 -10.26 5.24
CA ASN A 104 -8.03 -11.03 6.38
C ASN A 104 -7.21 -12.24 5.89
N PRO A 105 -6.48 -12.96 6.77
CA PRO A 105 -5.65 -14.11 6.40
C PRO A 105 -6.39 -15.21 5.62
N SER A 106 -7.64 -15.51 5.97
CA SER A 106 -8.43 -16.55 5.28
C SER A 106 -8.87 -16.13 3.87
N HIS A 107 -8.77 -14.85 3.53
CA HIS A 107 -9.07 -14.29 2.22
C HIS A 107 -7.84 -13.63 1.59
N ALA A 108 -6.65 -14.05 2.02
CA ALA A 108 -5.40 -13.51 1.51
C ALA A 108 -5.11 -14.01 0.10
N VAL A 109 -4.50 -13.13 -0.68
CA VAL A 109 -3.99 -13.37 -2.02
C VAL A 109 -2.55 -12.92 -2.03
N VAL A 110 -1.66 -13.75 -2.57
CA VAL A 110 -0.27 -13.39 -2.84
C VAL A 110 -0.05 -13.44 -4.34
N ALA A 111 0.52 -12.38 -4.90
CA ALA A 111 0.84 -12.29 -6.31
C ALA A 111 2.33 -12.05 -6.53
N VAL A 112 2.89 -12.66 -7.57
CA VAL A 112 4.27 -12.43 -8.03
C VAL A 112 4.26 -11.98 -9.49
N THR A 113 5.20 -11.13 -9.88
CA THR A 113 5.35 -10.72 -11.28
C THR A 113 6.37 -11.57 -12.01
N ARG A 114 6.27 -11.61 -13.35
CA ARG A 114 7.34 -12.17 -14.19
C ARG A 114 8.71 -11.57 -13.84
N GLY A 115 8.77 -10.24 -13.73
CA GLY A 115 10.00 -9.51 -13.41
C GLY A 115 10.65 -9.93 -12.08
N ILE A 116 9.88 -10.25 -11.03
CA ILE A 116 10.49 -10.67 -9.75
C ILE A 116 11.01 -12.10 -9.83
N THR A 117 10.28 -12.98 -10.53
CA THR A 117 10.70 -14.38 -10.71
C THR A 117 11.92 -14.52 -11.61
N GLU A 118 12.14 -13.59 -12.54
CA GLU A 118 13.33 -13.55 -13.41
C GLU A 118 14.54 -12.88 -12.71
N LEU A 119 14.30 -11.96 -11.78
CA LEU A 119 15.35 -11.18 -11.11
C LEU A 119 15.94 -11.88 -9.88
N LEU A 120 15.10 -12.53 -9.09
CA LEU A 120 15.47 -13.11 -7.80
C LEU A 120 15.75 -14.62 -7.93
N ASN A 121 16.71 -15.12 -7.17
CA ASN A 121 16.89 -16.56 -7.01
C ASN A 121 15.85 -17.13 -6.03
N GLU A 122 15.78 -18.46 -5.91
CA GLU A 122 14.78 -19.12 -5.06
C GLU A 122 14.82 -18.71 -3.58
N ARG A 123 16.01 -18.44 -3.02
CA ARG A 123 16.17 -18.03 -1.61
C ARG A 123 15.68 -16.61 -1.38
N GLU A 124 16.06 -15.70 -2.28
CA GLU A 124 15.63 -14.30 -2.28
C GLU A 124 14.12 -14.20 -2.48
N LEU A 125 13.55 -14.94 -3.44
CA LEU A 125 12.11 -14.95 -3.69
C LEU A 125 11.35 -15.54 -2.49
N ARG A 126 11.86 -16.61 -1.86
CA ARG A 126 11.30 -17.15 -0.63
C ARG A 126 11.30 -16.10 0.49
N ALA A 127 12.37 -15.31 0.62
CA ALA A 127 12.48 -14.26 1.62
C ALA A 127 11.46 -13.13 1.37
N VAL A 128 11.28 -12.71 0.12
CA VAL A 128 10.22 -11.75 -0.25
C VAL A 128 8.83 -12.30 0.05
N LEU A 129 8.56 -13.57 -0.27
CA LEU A 129 7.29 -14.21 0.06
C LEU A 129 7.05 -14.30 1.59
N ALA A 130 8.10 -14.52 2.38
CA ALA A 130 8.01 -14.52 3.83
C ALA A 130 7.66 -13.13 4.39
N HIS A 131 8.22 -12.06 3.79
CA HIS A 131 7.84 -10.69 4.10
C HIS A 131 6.36 -10.42 3.77
N GLU A 132 5.90 -10.80 2.57
CA GLU A 132 4.49 -10.63 2.18
C GLU A 132 3.53 -11.39 3.10
N LEU A 133 3.91 -12.60 3.55
CA LEU A 133 3.14 -13.34 4.55
C LEU A 133 3.13 -12.67 5.93
N GLY A 134 4.16 -11.89 6.26
CA GLY A 134 4.16 -11.01 7.43
C GLY A 134 3.02 -9.99 7.37
N HIS A 135 2.74 -9.40 6.21
CA HIS A 135 1.57 -8.52 6.03
C HIS A 135 0.24 -9.28 6.16
N VAL A 136 0.19 -10.52 5.68
CA VAL A 136 -0.98 -11.39 5.87
C VAL A 136 -1.21 -11.62 7.36
N LYS A 137 -0.17 -12.06 8.09
CA LYS A 137 -0.20 -12.38 9.52
C LYS A 137 -0.62 -11.18 10.38
N ASN A 138 -0.08 -10.01 10.06
CA ASN A 138 -0.31 -8.79 10.81
C ASN A 138 -1.61 -8.04 10.42
N TYR A 139 -2.37 -8.55 9.45
CA TYR A 139 -3.60 -7.94 8.92
C TYR A 139 -3.36 -6.56 8.29
N ASP A 140 -2.19 -6.35 7.72
CA ASP A 140 -1.76 -5.06 7.20
C ASP A 140 -2.25 -4.78 5.78
N MET A 141 -2.70 -5.82 5.06
CA MET A 141 -3.19 -5.74 3.67
C MET A 141 -4.31 -4.71 3.50
N LEU A 142 -5.42 -4.88 4.22
CA LEU A 142 -6.58 -4.00 4.13
C LEU A 142 -6.27 -2.59 4.67
N ILE A 143 -5.46 -2.51 5.73
CA ILE A 143 -5.03 -1.25 6.32
C ILE A 143 -4.23 -0.43 5.31
N SER A 144 -3.28 -1.04 4.59
CA SER A 144 -2.52 -0.41 3.50
C SER A 144 -3.44 0.15 2.43
N THR A 145 -4.40 -0.65 1.96
CA THR A 145 -5.31 -0.24 0.88
C THR A 145 -6.22 0.91 1.31
N ILE A 146 -6.78 0.86 2.52
CA ILE A 146 -7.61 1.96 3.05
C ILE A 146 -6.75 3.22 3.20
N ALA A 147 -5.57 3.12 3.80
CA ALA A 147 -4.67 4.26 3.98
C ALA A 147 -4.32 4.91 2.64
N ALA A 148 -4.04 4.12 1.60
CA ALA A 148 -3.80 4.61 0.24
C ALA A 148 -5.04 5.32 -0.33
N ALA A 149 -6.24 4.75 -0.16
CA ALA A 149 -7.49 5.37 -0.60
C ALA A 149 -7.79 6.68 0.14
N VAL A 150 -7.49 6.77 1.44
CA VAL A 150 -7.61 8.00 2.24
C VAL A 150 -6.68 9.07 1.69
N GLY A 151 -5.40 8.73 1.47
CA GLY A 151 -4.42 9.66 0.90
C GLY A 151 -4.89 10.21 -0.45
N GLY A 152 -5.30 9.33 -1.37
CA GLY A 152 -5.83 9.74 -2.68
C GLY A 152 -7.12 10.57 -2.58
N GLY A 153 -8.03 10.21 -1.67
CA GLY A 153 -9.26 10.96 -1.43
C GLY A 153 -9.00 12.37 -0.90
N ILE A 154 -8.06 12.55 0.03
CA ILE A 154 -7.65 13.86 0.54
C ILE A 154 -7.07 14.72 -0.60
N THR A 155 -6.25 14.15 -1.48
CA THR A 155 -5.70 14.85 -2.64
C THR A 155 -6.82 15.34 -3.57
N ILE A 156 -7.76 14.47 -3.92
CA ILE A 156 -8.91 14.83 -4.79
C ILE A 156 -9.76 15.92 -4.13
N LEU A 157 -10.04 15.81 -2.83
CA LEU A 157 -10.81 16.81 -2.10
C LEU A 157 -10.09 18.16 -2.04
N ALA A 158 -8.77 18.16 -1.85
CA ALA A 158 -7.95 19.37 -1.89
C ALA A 158 -7.97 20.03 -3.28
N GLU A 159 -7.84 19.23 -4.35
CA GLU A 159 -7.95 19.70 -5.73
C GLU A 159 -9.35 20.26 -6.03
N MET A 160 -10.40 19.56 -5.63
CA MET A 160 -11.79 20.01 -5.80
C MET A 160 -12.08 21.28 -5.00
N ALA A 161 -11.56 21.42 -3.78
CA ALA A 161 -11.72 22.64 -2.99
C ALA A 161 -10.98 23.82 -3.63
N PHE A 162 -9.81 23.59 -4.22
CA PHE A 162 -9.04 24.62 -4.93
C PHE A 162 -9.75 25.08 -6.21
N TRP A 163 -10.10 24.15 -7.10
CA TRP A 163 -10.78 24.47 -8.35
C TRP A 163 -12.22 24.91 -8.15
N GLY A 164 -12.93 24.27 -7.22
CA GLY A 164 -14.30 24.61 -6.85
C GLY A 164 -14.42 25.92 -6.08
N GLY A 165 -13.48 26.24 -5.18
CA GLY A 165 -13.40 27.54 -4.52
C GLY A 165 -13.06 28.67 -5.49
N ALA A 166 -12.20 28.41 -6.48
CA ALA A 166 -11.88 29.35 -7.54
C ALA A 166 -13.03 29.55 -8.56
N LEU A 167 -13.91 28.56 -8.74
CA LEU A 167 -15.03 28.59 -9.69
C LEU A 167 -16.38 28.99 -9.07
N PHE A 168 -16.60 28.76 -7.78
CA PHE A 168 -17.89 28.97 -7.10
C PHE A 168 -17.83 29.95 -5.90
N GLY A 169 -16.66 30.47 -5.53
CA GLY A 169 -16.48 31.40 -4.42
C GLY A 169 -16.65 32.86 -4.81
N GLY A 170 -17.91 33.29 -4.98
CA GLY A 170 -18.30 34.70 -4.96
C GLY A 170 -17.98 35.36 -3.61
N GLY A 171 -17.67 36.65 -3.65
CA GLY A 171 -17.04 37.40 -2.56
C GLY A 171 -17.84 37.52 -1.26
N ASP A 172 -17.09 37.53 -0.16
CA ASP A 172 -17.35 38.37 1.01
C ASP A 172 -16.06 38.57 1.82
N ASP A 173 -16.03 39.68 2.54
CA ASP A 173 -14.87 40.52 2.92
C ASP A 173 -14.07 40.05 4.15
N ASP A 174 -14.18 38.77 4.54
CA ASP A 174 -13.50 38.18 5.72
C ASP A 174 -12.71 36.91 5.36
N ASN A 175 -12.29 36.84 4.10
CA ASN A 175 -11.39 35.81 3.63
C ASN A 175 -10.00 36.04 4.25
N ASN A 176 -9.51 35.08 5.03
CA ASN A 176 -8.08 34.93 5.29
C ASN A 176 -7.49 33.99 4.22
N PRO A 177 -7.16 34.50 3.02
CA PRO A 177 -6.66 33.69 1.92
C PRO A 177 -5.35 32.99 2.31
N ILE A 178 -4.56 33.59 3.21
CA ILE A 178 -3.32 33.00 3.72
C ILE A 178 -3.62 31.76 4.56
N GLY A 179 -4.64 31.81 5.43
CA GLY A 179 -5.09 30.66 6.23
C GLY A 179 -5.65 29.52 5.36
N GLY A 180 -6.42 29.86 4.32
CA GLY A 180 -6.94 28.88 3.35
C GLY A 180 -5.83 28.20 2.56
N ILE A 181 -4.88 28.97 2.02
CA ILE A 181 -3.71 28.46 1.29
C ILE A 181 -2.82 27.62 2.22
N ALA A 182 -2.58 28.06 3.45
CA ALA A 182 -1.79 27.31 4.43
C ALA A 182 -2.44 25.95 4.74
N MET A 183 -3.76 25.88 4.91
CA MET A 183 -4.45 24.61 5.14
C MET A 183 -4.42 23.68 3.93
N ILE A 184 -4.53 24.21 2.70
CA ILE A 184 -4.40 23.44 1.45
C ILE A 184 -3.01 22.80 1.33
N ILE A 185 -1.97 23.47 1.82
CA ILE A 185 -0.59 22.95 1.76
C ILE A 185 -0.31 22.03 2.95
N LEU A 186 -0.64 22.46 4.17
CA LEU A 186 -0.23 21.78 5.40
C LEU A 186 -1.07 20.53 5.69
N ALA A 187 -2.37 20.51 5.36
CA ALA A 187 -3.22 19.36 5.66
C ALA A 187 -2.84 18.10 4.86
N PRO A 188 -2.60 18.17 3.53
CA PRO A 188 -2.09 17.01 2.78
C PRO A 188 -0.71 16.58 3.25
N ILE A 189 0.19 17.52 3.61
CA ILE A 189 1.51 17.19 4.14
C ILE A 189 1.39 16.44 5.47
N ALA A 190 0.57 16.92 6.41
CA ALA A 190 0.35 16.26 7.69
C ALA A 190 -0.27 14.87 7.54
N ALA A 191 -1.29 14.73 6.67
CA ALA A 191 -1.91 13.44 6.35
C ALA A 191 -0.90 12.47 5.75
N MET A 192 -0.08 12.94 4.80
CA MET A 192 0.98 12.16 4.17
C MET A 192 2.04 11.74 5.20
N MET A 193 2.46 12.64 6.11
CA MET A 193 3.42 12.31 7.17
C MET A 193 2.90 11.21 8.10
N ILE A 194 1.64 11.28 8.50
CA ILE A 194 0.99 10.25 9.33
C ILE A 194 0.92 8.93 8.55
N GLN A 195 0.49 8.96 7.29
CA GLN A 195 0.42 7.78 6.42
C GLN A 195 1.79 7.11 6.27
N MET A 196 2.84 7.90 6.05
CA MET A 196 4.21 7.40 5.94
C MET A 196 4.71 6.78 7.24
N ALA A 197 4.48 7.42 8.40
CA ALA A 197 4.91 6.91 9.68
C ALA A 197 4.24 5.55 10.01
N VAL A 198 2.93 5.45 9.75
CA VAL A 198 2.19 4.19 9.92
C VAL A 198 2.71 3.12 8.95
N SER A 199 2.99 3.48 7.70
CA SER A 199 3.47 2.53 6.70
C SER A 199 4.86 1.97 7.03
N ARG A 200 5.84 2.82 7.38
CA ARG A 200 7.22 2.39 7.68
C ARG A 200 7.31 1.39 8.83
N SER A 201 6.54 1.61 9.90
CA SER A 201 6.55 0.70 11.06
C SER A 201 6.11 -0.73 10.70
N ARG A 202 5.22 -0.88 9.71
CA ARG A 202 4.70 -2.18 9.27
C ARG A 202 5.67 -2.89 8.34
N GLU A 203 6.35 -2.15 7.47
CA GLU A 203 7.43 -2.69 6.63
C GLU A 203 8.54 -3.29 7.48
N TYR A 204 8.99 -2.59 8.53
CA TYR A 204 9.97 -3.14 9.47
C TYR A 204 9.46 -4.37 10.22
N GLY A 205 8.18 -4.38 10.60
CA GLY A 205 7.55 -5.55 11.23
C GLY A 205 7.46 -6.75 10.28
N ALA A 206 7.20 -6.53 8.99
CA ALA A 206 7.18 -7.57 7.97
C ALA A 206 8.59 -8.08 7.64
N ASP A 207 9.60 -7.19 7.61
CA ASP A 207 11.02 -7.56 7.48
C ASP A 207 11.48 -8.47 8.62
N GLU A 208 11.20 -8.07 9.86
CA GLU A 208 11.51 -8.85 11.06
C GLU A 208 10.79 -10.20 11.06
N HIS A 209 9.49 -10.20 10.74
CA HIS A 209 8.71 -11.42 10.63
C HIS A 209 9.28 -12.38 9.58
N GLY A 210 9.56 -11.86 8.37
CA GLY A 210 10.14 -12.64 7.28
C GLY A 210 11.49 -13.24 7.66
N ALA A 211 12.37 -12.43 8.28
CA ALA A 211 13.69 -12.87 8.74
C ALA A 211 13.59 -13.97 9.81
N HIS A 212 12.72 -13.83 10.81
CA HIS A 212 12.48 -14.89 11.81
C HIS A 212 11.88 -16.15 11.19
N LEU A 213 10.96 -15.99 10.24
CA LEU A 213 10.29 -17.13 9.60
C LEU A 213 11.26 -17.96 8.75
N ILE A 214 12.22 -17.33 8.07
CA ILE A 214 13.24 -18.04 7.28
C ILE A 214 14.51 -18.34 8.07
N GLY A 215 14.71 -17.70 9.23
CA GLY A 215 15.84 -17.90 10.14
C GLY A 215 17.06 -17.02 9.85
N GLN A 216 16.97 -16.06 8.92
CA GLN A 216 18.04 -15.13 8.58
C GLN A 216 17.50 -13.92 7.81
N GLY A 217 18.16 -12.76 7.88
CA GLY A 217 17.77 -11.56 7.13
C GLY A 217 18.52 -11.35 5.80
N ASN A 218 19.62 -12.06 5.57
CA ASN A 218 20.52 -11.81 4.44
C ASN A 218 19.86 -12.03 3.06
N ASP A 219 18.97 -13.02 2.93
CA ASP A 219 18.28 -13.27 1.65
C ASP A 219 17.35 -12.12 1.28
N LEU A 220 16.62 -11.57 2.26
CA LEU A 220 15.74 -10.43 2.03
C LEU A 220 16.54 -9.15 1.75
N ALA A 221 17.67 -8.96 2.44
CA ALA A 221 18.59 -7.86 2.17
C ALA A 221 19.19 -7.94 0.75
N SER A 222 19.58 -9.14 0.29
CA SER A 222 20.05 -9.38 -1.07
C SER A 222 18.97 -9.09 -2.11
N ALA A 223 17.74 -9.54 -1.86
CA ALA A 223 16.59 -9.25 -2.73
C ALA A 223 16.34 -7.74 -2.84
N LEU A 224 16.33 -7.02 -1.71
CA LEU A 224 16.17 -5.57 -1.66
C LEU A 224 17.26 -4.84 -2.46
N GLN A 225 18.52 -5.25 -2.33
CA GLN A 225 19.63 -4.67 -3.09
C GLN A 225 19.43 -4.85 -4.59
N LYS A 226 19.06 -6.06 -5.05
CA LYS A 226 18.81 -6.34 -6.49
C LYS A 226 17.68 -5.49 -7.05
N LEU A 227 16.64 -5.25 -6.26
CA LEU A 227 15.52 -4.39 -6.68
C LEU A 227 15.95 -2.93 -6.76
N GLU A 228 16.76 -2.45 -5.82
CA GLU A 228 17.34 -1.10 -5.87
C GLU A 228 18.21 -0.91 -7.13
N ASP A 229 19.07 -1.89 -7.42
CA ASP A 229 19.94 -1.89 -8.60
C ASP A 229 19.15 -2.00 -9.92
N PHE A 230 17.90 -2.49 -9.86
CA PHE A 230 17.00 -2.56 -11.01
C PHE A 230 16.31 -1.22 -11.32
N LYS A 231 16.09 -0.35 -10.32
CA LYS A 231 15.35 0.93 -10.49
C LYS A 231 15.85 1.82 -11.64
N PRO A 232 17.16 1.97 -11.90
CA PRO A 232 17.63 2.79 -13.03
C PRO A 232 17.11 2.31 -14.38
N ARG A 233 16.81 1.01 -14.55
CA ARG A 233 16.20 0.47 -15.78
C ARG A 233 14.76 0.93 -15.95
N MET A 234 14.08 1.24 -14.85
CA MET A 234 12.70 1.75 -14.83
C MET A 234 12.60 3.25 -15.06
N ALA A 235 13.71 4.01 -14.96
CA ALA A 235 13.72 5.46 -15.14
C ALA A 235 13.18 5.94 -16.50
N ARG A 236 13.17 5.06 -17.51
CA ARG A 236 12.64 5.33 -18.86
C ARG A 236 11.20 4.87 -19.06
N MET A 237 10.61 4.15 -18.09
CA MET A 237 9.23 3.68 -18.15
C MET A 237 8.34 4.60 -17.33
N GLN A 238 7.35 5.21 -17.98
CA GLN A 238 6.29 5.92 -17.25
C GLN A 238 5.31 4.89 -16.64
N PRO A 239 5.01 4.98 -15.34
CA PRO A 239 4.03 4.10 -14.74
C PRO A 239 2.64 4.40 -15.31
N SER A 240 1.94 3.36 -15.76
CA SER A 240 0.53 3.45 -16.16
C SER A 240 -0.36 3.92 -14.99
N PRO A 241 -1.55 4.47 -15.24
CA PRO A 241 -2.47 4.89 -14.18
C PRO A 241 -2.76 3.78 -13.16
N ASN A 242 -2.87 2.53 -13.61
CA ASN A 242 -3.07 1.38 -12.72
C ASN A 242 -1.85 1.12 -11.83
N GLN A 243 -0.63 1.23 -12.38
CA GLN A 243 0.61 1.05 -11.62
C GLN A 243 0.80 2.15 -10.57
N GLN A 244 0.42 3.39 -10.88
CA GLN A 244 0.42 4.49 -9.91
C GLN A 244 -0.59 4.23 -8.80
N ALA A 245 -1.82 3.82 -9.14
CA ALA A 245 -2.86 3.55 -8.15
C ALA A 245 -2.55 2.35 -7.22
N THR A 246 -1.74 1.39 -7.68
CA THR A 246 -1.29 0.25 -6.87
C THR A 246 0.13 0.39 -6.35
N ALA A 247 0.76 1.57 -6.43
CA ALA A 247 2.15 1.76 -6.01
C ALA A 247 2.38 1.39 -4.53
N HIS A 248 1.35 1.55 -3.69
CA HIS A 248 1.36 1.18 -2.27
C HIS A 248 1.45 -0.34 -2.00
N LEU A 249 1.27 -1.16 -3.03
CA LEU A 249 1.43 -2.62 -2.97
C LEU A 249 2.79 -3.06 -3.50
N MET A 250 3.67 -2.13 -3.87
CA MET A 250 4.97 -2.52 -4.40
C MET A 250 5.93 -2.82 -3.25
N PHE A 251 6.55 -3.99 -3.28
CA PHE A 251 7.55 -4.41 -2.29
C PHE A 251 8.72 -3.41 -2.17
N THR A 252 9.07 -2.77 -3.30
CA THR A 252 9.91 -1.57 -3.35
C THR A 252 9.31 -0.55 -4.32
N ASN A 253 9.38 0.74 -3.99
CA ASN A 253 8.92 1.80 -4.90
C ASN A 253 9.83 1.86 -6.14
N MET A 254 9.39 1.24 -7.24
CA MET A 254 10.17 1.11 -8.48
C MET A 254 10.22 2.38 -9.33
N PHE A 255 9.35 3.36 -9.06
CA PHE A 255 9.20 4.57 -9.87
C PHE A 255 9.69 5.84 -9.15
N SER A 256 10.06 5.73 -7.87
CA SER A 256 10.77 6.77 -7.14
C SER A 256 12.27 6.67 -7.39
N LEU A 257 12.81 7.68 -8.07
CA LEU A 257 14.25 7.93 -8.15
C LEU A 257 14.69 8.81 -6.98
N HIS A 258 15.94 8.63 -6.54
CA HIS A 258 16.60 9.33 -5.41
C HIS A 258 16.29 10.84 -5.34
N GLY A 259 16.15 11.38 -4.13
CA GLY A 259 15.93 12.82 -3.87
C GLY A 259 14.75 13.10 -2.92
N LEU A 260 14.10 14.26 -3.08
CA LEU A 260 12.95 14.69 -2.27
C LEU A 260 11.75 13.72 -2.36
N SER A 261 11.67 12.91 -3.42
CA SER A 261 10.63 11.87 -3.57
C SER A 261 10.72 10.77 -2.50
N SER A 262 11.92 10.54 -1.92
CA SER A 262 12.15 9.55 -0.87
C SER A 262 11.58 9.98 0.48
N LEU A 263 11.48 11.29 0.73
CA LEU A 263 10.84 11.85 1.92
C LEU A 263 9.33 11.62 1.92
N PHE A 264 8.75 11.42 0.73
CA PHE A 264 7.33 11.16 0.49
C PHE A 264 7.04 9.68 0.19
N SER A 265 8.05 8.81 0.31
CA SER A 265 7.89 7.37 0.12
C SER A 265 7.17 6.74 1.31
N THR A 266 6.12 5.97 1.02
CA THR A 266 5.40 5.13 1.99
C THR A 266 6.25 3.95 2.47
N HIS A 267 7.35 3.65 1.79
CA HIS A 267 8.33 2.63 2.21
C HIS A 267 9.56 3.30 2.84
N PRO A 268 10.15 2.70 3.91
CA PRO A 268 11.43 3.15 4.44
C PRO A 268 12.53 2.95 3.38
N SER A 269 13.65 3.66 3.54
CA SER A 269 14.76 3.54 2.58
C SER A 269 15.28 2.10 2.54
N THR A 270 15.64 1.64 1.34
CA THR A 270 16.18 0.30 1.12
C THR A 270 17.42 0.04 1.98
N ALA A 271 18.31 1.05 2.09
CA ALA A 271 19.49 0.98 2.95
C ALA A 271 19.15 0.72 4.43
N ALA A 272 18.15 1.41 4.99
CA ALA A 272 17.75 1.23 6.39
C ALA A 272 17.13 -0.15 6.65
N ARG A 273 16.37 -0.69 5.67
CA ARG A 273 15.84 -2.06 5.75
C ARG A 273 16.96 -3.09 5.72
N ILE A 274 17.91 -2.94 4.80
CA ILE A 274 19.09 -3.82 4.68
C ILE A 274 19.91 -3.84 5.97
N GLU A 275 20.21 -2.67 6.54
CA GLU A 275 20.98 -2.55 7.78
C GLU A 275 20.30 -3.30 8.94
N ARG A 276 18.98 -3.13 9.09
CA ARG A 276 18.22 -3.84 10.12
C ARG A 276 18.16 -5.34 9.86
N LEU A 277 18.00 -5.77 8.61
CA LEU A 277 17.94 -7.18 8.24
C LEU A 277 19.24 -7.93 8.53
N GLN A 278 20.39 -7.26 8.38
CA GLN A 278 21.71 -7.85 8.68
C GLN A 278 21.93 -8.15 10.17
N GLN A 279 21.05 -7.66 11.05
CA GLN A 279 21.06 -7.96 12.48
C GLN A 279 20.46 -9.35 12.78
N TYR A 280 19.64 -9.92 11.87
CA TYR A 280 19.08 -11.27 12.00
C TYR A 280 20.01 -12.27 11.32
N ARG A 281 20.92 -12.87 12.10
CA ARG A 281 21.89 -13.89 11.68
C ARG A 281 21.55 -15.27 12.25
#